data_AF-A0A2V3HXB3-F1
#
_entry.id   AF-A0A2V3HXB3-F1
#
_cell.length_a   1.000
_cell.length_b   1.000
_cell.length_c   1.000
_cell.angle_alpha   90.00
_cell.angle_beta   90.00
_cell.angle_gamma   90.00
#
_symmetry.space_group_name_H-M   'P 1'
#
loop_
_entity.id
_entity.type
_entity.pdbx_description
1 polymer ?
#
loop_
_entity_poly.entity_id
_entity_poly.type
_entity_poly.pdbx_seq_one_letter_code
_entity_poly.pdbx_strand_id
1 'polypeptide(L)'
;MKNYYSESEDSVSRGPPRKGIFILLAIIAFFILISTISQVISLYLNVQEFGTLFIRPFYYALIGGLVLGIISFVRIDLKNRRSIFWWALTNAIPLIRTSDTTSPGQQDLSPFKDFQLTLPKFAIWQVTKLLIASILLTNTNLGMTIIGMTAGWSSGISYLPYLFTLPFFAPPSDMAFAQQNIIPMVPALTLLVSPILGALGTRLIILVGITQLLKAASSTLTELGSEIKKSTTEGSNVGPDLTKIKLPTSTIESLVALFLFWTAFNMFFPSYIDYNSKFMIGGVFLAGIAFAAFSYLDSPNTKRIIKPSQINSVRIGAIILIALLVGASTGVQGSIADTRKVEWNGPYSTQEIAVNRYLANLDSVKEVKYNFSLSPLPPNEIKPYMQEHSDILDAVRLWDLKGAEAKLKPEIGLIPYVDFQDTDILRFNGSLYWSASLKPILPETVEASNVWYNEHLVYTHVPNGFLLLDGHNGKIVDTADFFNQRKIYYGEGGLLSDVWSAYPSDRQTSDELNGHMYSGSGGIDIPPPLSWIFEPNWLLSRPFETIHTMRYKDVHEKMELLFPYFFYQINGKPIDMYPVTDGKETYWLMPLMIALETDRVPWSQNNYFVRHVG
;
A
#
# COMPACT_ATOMS: atom_id res chain seq x y z
N MET A 1 28.07 -26.65 71.27
CA MET A 1 28.29 -27.82 70.39
C MET A 1 27.25 -27.79 69.29
N LYS A 2 27.70 -27.75 68.03
CA LYS A 2 26.98 -27.79 66.74
C LYS A 2 25.78 -26.85 66.55
N ASN A 3 25.94 -25.89 65.64
CA ASN A 3 25.17 -25.85 64.40
C ASN A 3 25.99 -25.20 63.28
N TYR A 4 26.09 -25.94 62.18
CA TYR A 4 26.61 -25.52 60.88
C TYR A 4 25.68 -24.47 60.28
N TYR A 5 26.21 -23.40 59.69
CA TYR A 5 25.74 -22.88 58.41
C TYR A 5 26.91 -22.25 57.66
N SER A 6 27.03 -22.69 56.41
CA SER A 6 27.96 -22.33 55.37
C SER A 6 27.87 -20.84 54.99
N GLU A 7 29.01 -20.15 54.97
CA GLU A 7 29.19 -18.97 54.13
C GLU A 7 29.14 -19.41 52.66
N SER A 8 28.03 -19.16 51.99
CA SER A 8 27.99 -19.06 50.53
C SER A 8 28.17 -17.60 50.17
N GLU A 9 29.27 -17.30 49.48
CA GLU A 9 29.56 -16.00 48.89
C GLU A 9 28.36 -15.48 48.08
N ASP A 10 27.88 -14.29 48.44
CA ASP A 10 26.93 -13.52 47.63
C ASP A 10 27.57 -13.18 46.28
N SER A 11 27.27 -14.02 45.28
CA SER A 11 27.47 -13.67 43.88
C SER A 11 26.47 -12.56 43.51
N VAL A 12 26.88 -11.31 43.73
CA VAL A 12 26.22 -10.15 43.14
C VAL A 12 26.21 -10.36 41.63
N SER A 13 25.04 -10.65 41.06
CA SER A 13 24.87 -10.78 39.61
C SER A 13 25.20 -9.43 38.97
N ARG A 14 26.45 -9.25 38.53
CA ARG A 14 26.83 -8.15 37.65
C ARG A 14 25.96 -8.28 36.40
N GLY A 15 25.07 -7.32 36.20
CA GLY A 15 24.37 -7.16 34.92
C GLY A 15 25.37 -7.16 33.75
N PRO A 16 24.92 -7.43 32.51
CA PRO A 16 25.80 -7.68 31.37
C PRO A 16 26.88 -6.59 31.27
N PRO A 17 28.16 -6.96 31.08
CA PRO A 17 29.26 -6.01 31.15
C PRO A 17 29.03 -4.89 30.14
N ARG A 18 29.12 -3.62 30.58
CA ARG A 18 28.92 -2.41 29.74
C ARG A 18 29.67 -2.46 28.40
N LYS A 19 30.84 -3.13 28.36
CA LYS A 19 31.62 -3.37 27.14
C LYS A 19 30.88 -4.21 26.09
N GLY A 20 30.10 -5.22 26.49
CA GLY A 20 29.28 -6.03 25.59
C GLY A 20 28.14 -5.24 24.94
N ILE A 21 27.54 -4.30 25.67
CA ILE A 21 26.52 -3.39 25.13
C ILE A 21 27.14 -2.45 24.10
N PHE A 22 28.33 -1.90 24.35
CA PHE A 22 29.03 -1.04 23.37
C PHE A 22 29.44 -1.79 22.11
N ILE A 23 29.90 -3.04 22.23
CA ILE A 23 30.22 -3.89 21.07
C ILE A 23 28.95 -4.18 20.26
N LEU A 24 27.85 -4.54 20.93
CA LEU A 24 26.57 -4.77 20.27
C LEU A 24 26.06 -3.51 19.55
N LEU A 25 26.14 -2.34 20.20
CA LEU A 25 25.76 -1.07 19.59
C LEU A 25 26.66 -0.70 18.41
N ALA A 26 27.95 -0.99 18.46
CA ALA A 26 28.87 -0.77 17.36
C ALA A 26 28.54 -1.68 16.16
N ILE A 27 28.21 -2.95 16.41
CA ILE A 27 27.76 -3.89 15.38
C ILE A 27 26.44 -3.41 14.74
N ILE A 28 25.46 -3.02 15.55
CA ILE A 28 24.19 -2.48 15.07
C ILE A 28 24.42 -1.22 14.22
N ALA A 29 25.24 -0.28 14.71
CA ALA A 29 25.57 0.94 13.99
C ALA A 29 26.28 0.65 12.65
N PHE A 30 27.16 -0.34 12.62
CA PHE A 30 27.83 -0.80 11.41
C PHE A 30 26.85 -1.36 10.38
N PHE A 31 25.92 -2.23 10.80
CA PHE A 31 24.87 -2.76 9.91
C PHE A 31 23.93 -1.65 9.40
N ILE A 32 23.55 -0.70 10.26
CA ILE A 32 22.74 0.46 9.84
C ILE A 32 23.50 1.29 8.81
N LEU A 33 24.79 1.55 9.04
CA LEU A 33 25.62 2.32 8.12
C LEU A 33 25.73 1.64 6.76
N ILE A 34 26.04 0.35 6.70
CA ILE A 34 26.12 -0.42 5.45
C ILE A 34 24.78 -0.43 4.73
N SER A 35 23.69 -0.71 5.44
CA SER A 35 22.35 -0.71 4.86
C SER A 35 21.98 0.66 4.29
N THR A 36 22.34 1.74 4.99
CA THR A 36 22.10 3.11 4.53
C THR A 36 22.91 3.42 3.26
N ILE A 37 24.19 3.04 3.22
CA ILE A 37 25.06 3.24 2.05
C ILE A 37 24.49 2.48 0.85
N SER A 38 24.09 1.21 1.02
CA SER A 38 23.48 0.40 -0.04
C SER A 38 22.19 1.04 -0.58
N GLN A 39 21.30 1.52 0.29
CA GLN A 39 20.08 2.23 -0.12
C GLN A 39 20.37 3.53 -0.87
N VAL A 40 21.35 4.32 -0.41
CA VAL A 40 21.76 5.58 -1.07
C VAL A 40 22.34 5.30 -2.45
N ILE A 41 23.13 4.24 -2.60
CA ILE A 41 23.67 3.84 -3.90
C ILE A 41 22.56 3.36 -4.83
N SER A 42 21.65 2.53 -4.36
CA SER A 42 20.49 2.08 -5.15
C SER A 42 19.66 3.27 -5.63
N LEU A 43 19.37 4.22 -4.74
CA LEU A 43 18.69 5.47 -5.08
C LEU A 43 19.47 6.25 -6.15
N TYR A 44 20.76 6.48 -5.93
CA TYR A 44 21.61 7.23 -6.86
C TYR A 44 21.63 6.58 -8.25
N LEU A 45 21.87 5.27 -8.33
CA LEU A 45 21.90 4.52 -9.57
C LEU A 45 20.54 4.53 -10.28
N ASN A 46 19.42 4.40 -9.54
CA ASN A 46 18.08 4.50 -10.12
C ASN A 46 17.79 5.89 -10.70
N VAL A 47 18.26 6.96 -10.03
CA VAL A 47 18.16 8.33 -10.54
C VAL A 47 19.01 8.51 -11.80
N GLN A 48 20.21 7.96 -11.84
CA GLN A 48 21.06 8.03 -13.03
C GLN A 48 20.47 7.24 -14.21
N GLU A 49 19.93 6.04 -13.96
CA GLU A 49 19.40 5.17 -15.02
C GLU A 49 18.05 5.66 -15.58
N PHE A 50 17.14 6.12 -14.71
CA PHE A 50 15.75 6.43 -15.11
C PHE A 50 15.35 7.90 -14.98
N GLY A 51 16.21 8.71 -14.35
CA GLY A 51 16.01 10.15 -14.21
C GLY A 51 14.64 10.51 -13.62
N THR A 52 13.90 11.30 -14.38
CA THR A 52 12.60 11.83 -13.93
C THR A 52 11.52 10.78 -13.77
N LEU A 53 11.60 9.64 -14.47
CA LEU A 53 10.62 8.56 -14.32
C LEU A 53 10.67 7.97 -12.91
N PHE A 54 11.87 7.74 -12.39
CA PHE A 54 12.06 7.22 -11.04
C PHE A 54 11.75 8.26 -9.95
N ILE A 55 12.06 9.55 -10.15
CA ILE A 55 11.79 10.61 -9.16
C ILE A 55 10.30 10.97 -9.04
N ARG A 56 9.54 10.84 -10.13
CA ARG A 56 8.15 11.33 -10.20
C ARG A 56 7.22 10.69 -9.16
N PRO A 57 7.23 9.37 -8.90
CA PRO A 57 6.47 8.78 -7.80
C PRO A 57 6.80 9.40 -6.44
N PHE A 58 8.09 9.61 -6.12
CA PHE A 58 8.52 10.24 -4.86
C PHE A 58 8.02 11.68 -4.74
N TYR A 59 8.01 12.42 -5.84
CA TYR A 59 7.48 13.78 -5.87
C TYR A 59 5.99 13.82 -5.49
N TYR A 60 5.17 12.97 -6.10
CA TYR A 60 3.74 12.88 -5.74
C TYR A 60 3.52 12.36 -4.32
N ALA A 61 4.25 11.29 -3.94
CA ALA A 61 4.27 10.74 -2.59
C ALA A 61 4.55 11.82 -1.53
N LEU A 62 5.56 12.65 -1.75
CA LEU A 62 5.94 13.74 -0.85
C LEU A 62 4.84 14.80 -0.73
N ILE A 63 4.22 15.21 -1.84
CA ILE A 63 3.11 16.18 -1.81
C ILE A 63 1.94 15.64 -1.01
N GLY A 64 1.50 14.42 -1.32
CA GLY A 64 0.41 13.76 -0.59
C GLY A 64 0.72 13.62 0.89
N GLY A 65 1.93 13.15 1.21
CA GLY A 65 2.42 12.98 2.58
C GLY A 65 2.50 14.31 3.35
N LEU A 66 3.00 15.39 2.73
CA LEU A 66 3.05 16.71 3.36
C LEU A 66 1.65 17.22 3.69
N VAL A 67 0.70 17.10 2.76
CA VAL A 67 -0.68 17.55 2.99
C VAL A 67 -1.33 16.76 4.12
N LEU A 68 -1.23 15.43 4.09
CA LEU A 68 -1.77 14.57 5.15
C LEU A 68 -1.06 14.78 6.50
N GLY A 69 0.25 15.02 6.48
CA GLY A 69 1.05 15.33 7.66
C GLY A 69 0.65 16.67 8.30
N ILE A 70 0.40 17.70 7.49
CA ILE A 70 -0.13 18.99 7.95
C ILE A 70 -1.49 18.79 8.62
N ILE A 71 -2.40 18.08 7.94
CA ILE A 71 -3.75 17.83 8.45
C ILE A 71 -3.69 17.06 9.78
N SER A 72 -2.84 16.02 9.86
CA SER A 72 -2.79 15.08 10.99
C SER A 72 -2.06 15.62 12.22
N PHE A 73 -0.86 16.21 12.05
CA PHE A 73 0.10 16.38 13.15
C PHE A 73 0.50 17.82 13.46
N VAL A 74 0.28 18.77 12.55
CA VAL A 74 0.67 20.17 12.76
C VAL A 74 -0.29 20.83 13.75
N ARG A 75 0.28 21.40 14.83
CA ARG A 75 -0.45 22.13 15.87
C ARG A 75 -0.22 23.63 15.73
N ILE A 76 -1.30 24.40 15.80
CA ILE A 76 -1.28 25.88 15.80
C ILE A 76 -1.40 26.43 17.25
N ASP A 77 -1.31 25.59 18.28
CA ASP A 77 -1.38 26.01 19.68
C ASP A 77 -0.05 26.64 20.17
N LEU A 78 0.22 27.86 19.67
CA LEU A 78 1.40 28.66 19.99
C LEU A 78 1.38 29.19 21.44
N LYS A 79 0.20 29.20 22.09
CA LYS A 79 0.06 29.62 23.49
C LYS A 79 0.57 28.54 24.43
N ASN A 80 0.06 27.31 24.33
CA ASN A 80 0.43 26.26 25.27
C ASN A 80 1.70 25.49 24.88
N ARG A 81 2.06 25.41 23.58
CA ARG A 81 3.31 24.81 23.06
C ARG A 81 3.67 23.44 23.67
N ARG A 82 2.66 22.59 23.88
CA ARG A 82 2.85 21.27 24.52
C ARG A 82 3.22 20.21 23.49
N SER A 83 4.12 19.32 23.87
CA SER A 83 4.49 18.13 23.08
C SER A 83 4.45 16.90 23.96
N ILE A 84 3.69 15.89 23.55
CA ILE A 84 3.62 14.59 24.24
C ILE A 84 5.00 13.91 24.23
N PHE A 85 5.66 13.89 23.08
CA PHE A 85 6.97 13.26 22.91
C PHE A 85 8.03 13.88 23.83
N TRP A 86 8.17 15.21 23.81
CA TRP A 86 9.16 15.88 24.64
C TRP A 86 8.82 15.79 26.13
N TRP A 87 7.54 15.87 26.49
CA TRP A 87 7.12 15.63 27.88
C TRP A 87 7.48 14.21 28.34
N ALA A 88 7.16 13.19 27.55
CA ALA A 88 7.48 11.81 27.88
C ALA A 88 8.99 11.59 27.99
N LEU A 89 9.77 12.13 27.03
CA LEU A 89 11.22 12.02 27.03
C LEU A 89 11.86 12.72 28.25
N THR A 90 11.41 13.92 28.59
CA THR A 90 11.90 14.67 29.77
C THR A 90 11.59 13.94 31.07
N ASN A 91 10.45 13.24 31.18
CA ASN A 91 10.11 12.48 32.38
C ASN A 91 10.70 11.05 32.40
N ALA A 92 10.99 10.45 31.24
CA ALA A 92 11.58 9.10 31.15
C ALA A 92 13.10 9.09 31.37
N ILE A 93 13.83 10.10 30.89
CA ILE A 93 15.31 10.16 31.05
C ILE A 93 15.74 10.09 32.52
N PRO A 94 15.14 10.83 33.46
CA PRO A 94 15.48 10.74 34.89
C PRO A 94 15.24 9.37 35.50
N LEU A 95 14.19 8.65 35.06
CA LEU A 95 13.87 7.30 35.53
C LEU A 95 14.95 6.27 35.11
N ILE A 96 15.56 6.46 33.93
CA ILE A 96 16.58 5.55 33.39
C ILE A 96 17.97 5.85 33.95
N ARG A 97 18.30 7.12 34.21
CA ARG A 97 19.67 7.55 34.60
C ARG A 97 20.03 7.29 36.07
N THR A 98 19.09 7.01 36.97
CA THR A 98 19.34 7.01 38.43
C THR A 98 19.71 5.65 39.04
N SER A 99 20.07 4.64 38.24
CA SER A 99 20.45 3.32 38.78
C SER A 99 21.80 3.28 39.53
N ASP A 100 22.59 4.36 39.61
CA ASP A 100 23.98 4.30 40.12
C ASP A 100 24.49 5.52 40.92
N THR A 101 23.65 6.44 41.41
CA THR A 101 24.14 7.60 42.20
C THR A 101 23.47 7.75 43.56
N THR A 102 24.27 7.65 44.62
CA THR A 102 23.96 7.74 46.06
C THR A 102 23.57 9.14 46.55
N SER A 103 22.74 9.86 45.79
CA SER A 103 22.15 11.13 46.26
C SER A 103 20.77 11.30 45.63
N PRO A 104 19.66 11.25 46.40
CA PRO A 104 18.33 11.48 45.90
C PRO A 104 18.14 12.98 45.61
N GLY A 105 18.63 13.43 44.46
CA GLY A 105 18.21 14.72 43.90
C GLY A 105 16.73 14.63 43.52
N GLN A 106 15.89 15.42 44.20
CA GLN A 106 14.51 15.72 43.80
C GLN A 106 14.52 16.38 42.41
N GLN A 107 14.60 15.58 41.35
CA GLN A 107 14.13 16.03 40.05
C GLN A 107 12.64 15.77 40.00
N ASP A 108 11.87 16.84 40.18
CA ASP A 108 10.41 16.80 40.17
C ASP A 108 9.92 16.49 38.75
N LEU A 109 9.24 15.36 38.61
CA LEU A 109 8.51 15.00 37.39
C LEU A 109 7.47 16.10 37.13
N SER A 110 7.47 16.65 35.92
CA SER A 110 6.58 17.75 35.58
C SER A 110 5.27 17.24 35.01
N PRO A 111 4.11 17.72 35.50
CA PRO A 111 2.83 17.38 34.89
C PRO A 111 2.76 17.93 33.46
N PHE A 112 2.26 17.13 32.52
CA PHE A 112 1.96 17.50 31.14
C PHE A 112 1.10 18.76 31.02
N LYS A 113 0.25 19.05 32.01
CA LYS A 113 -0.54 20.28 32.02
C LYS A 113 0.34 21.53 32.05
N ASP A 114 1.49 21.47 32.72
CA ASP A 114 2.36 22.62 32.95
C ASP A 114 3.61 22.58 32.06
N PHE A 115 3.82 21.46 31.34
CA PHE A 115 4.90 21.31 30.37
C PHE A 115 4.71 22.25 29.17
N GLN A 116 5.73 23.06 28.90
CA GLN A 116 5.74 24.02 27.80
C GLN A 116 7.12 24.08 27.13
N LEU A 117 7.15 24.01 25.81
CA LEU A 117 8.37 24.23 25.04
C LEU A 117 8.61 25.73 24.80
N THR A 118 9.88 26.11 24.65
CA THR A 118 10.23 27.43 24.12
C THR A 118 9.76 27.54 22.67
N LEU A 119 9.46 28.76 22.21
CA LEU A 119 8.93 28.99 20.86
C LEU A 119 9.84 28.41 19.75
N PRO A 120 11.18 28.58 19.79
CA PRO A 120 12.06 27.99 18.78
C PRO A 120 12.03 26.46 18.78
N LYS A 121 12.08 25.83 19.96
CA LYS A 121 12.01 24.36 20.10
C LYS A 121 10.66 23.82 19.60
N PHE A 122 9.58 24.54 19.87
CA PHE A 122 8.25 24.17 19.40
C PHE A 122 8.13 24.26 17.87
N ALA A 123 8.66 25.32 17.26
CA ALA A 123 8.64 25.52 15.81
C ALA A 123 9.46 24.43 15.10
N ILE A 124 10.70 24.19 15.53
CA ILE A 124 11.55 23.11 15.01
C ILE A 124 10.83 21.77 15.15
N TRP A 125 10.21 21.52 16.31
CA TRP A 125 9.46 20.29 16.52
C TRP A 125 8.24 20.13 15.61
N GLN A 126 7.53 21.21 15.24
CA GLN A 126 6.45 21.11 14.23
C GLN A 126 7.02 20.71 12.87
N VAL A 127 8.14 21.30 12.46
CA VAL A 127 8.81 20.96 11.19
C VAL A 127 9.31 19.52 11.20
N THR A 128 9.98 19.08 12.26
CA THR A 128 10.45 17.69 12.39
C THR A 128 9.30 16.69 12.33
N LYS A 129 8.20 16.95 13.05
CA LYS A 129 7.01 16.10 12.97
C LYS A 129 6.41 16.07 11.57
N LEU A 130 6.38 17.20 10.87
CA LEU A 130 5.86 17.25 9.51
C LEU A 130 6.70 16.40 8.56
N LEU A 131 8.04 16.47 8.63
CA LEU A 131 8.95 15.66 7.81
C LEU A 131 8.80 14.17 8.10
N ILE A 132 8.70 13.78 9.38
CA ILE A 132 8.46 12.37 9.76
C ILE A 132 7.08 11.93 9.27
N ALA A 133 6.05 12.75 9.49
CA ALA A 133 4.69 12.43 9.09
C ALA A 133 4.52 12.35 7.57
N SER A 134 5.23 13.17 6.79
CA SER A 134 5.15 13.11 5.33
C SER A 134 5.68 11.80 4.76
N ILE A 135 6.67 11.19 5.43
CA ILE A 135 7.18 9.88 5.04
C ILE A 135 6.19 8.78 5.48
N LEU A 136 5.68 8.86 6.71
CA LEU A 136 4.76 7.85 7.26
C LEU A 136 3.38 7.84 6.60
N LEU A 137 2.90 9.00 6.14
CA LEU A 137 1.59 9.18 5.50
C LEU A 137 1.71 9.37 3.99
N THR A 138 2.74 8.79 3.39
CA THR A 138 2.96 8.85 1.94
C THR A 138 1.71 8.38 1.19
N ASN A 139 1.24 9.19 0.25
CA ASN A 139 0.10 8.84 -0.60
C ASN A 139 0.26 9.43 -2.00
N THR A 140 0.72 8.60 -2.93
CA THR A 140 0.99 8.99 -4.33
C THR A 140 -0.27 9.44 -5.05
N ASN A 141 -1.39 8.74 -4.86
CA ASN A 141 -2.67 9.04 -5.49
C ASN A 141 -3.19 10.42 -5.11
N LEU A 142 -3.14 10.78 -3.82
CA LEU A 142 -3.51 12.11 -3.35
C LEU A 142 -2.58 13.19 -3.94
N GLY A 143 -1.27 12.95 -3.95
CA GLY A 143 -0.31 13.90 -4.52
C GLY A 143 -0.54 14.16 -6.01
N MET A 144 -0.75 13.10 -6.79
CA MET A 144 -1.13 13.19 -8.21
C MET A 144 -2.42 13.98 -8.38
N THR A 145 -3.41 13.73 -7.52
CA THR A 145 -4.71 14.40 -7.58
C THR A 145 -4.61 15.90 -7.33
N ILE A 146 -3.85 16.31 -6.32
CA ILE A 146 -3.63 17.73 -6.01
C ILE A 146 -2.95 18.44 -7.18
N ILE A 147 -1.90 17.83 -7.75
CA ILE A 147 -1.21 18.38 -8.92
C ILE A 147 -2.15 18.44 -10.13
N GLY A 148 -2.90 17.38 -10.39
CA GLY A 148 -3.90 17.33 -11.47
C GLY A 148 -4.95 18.43 -11.34
N MET A 149 -5.46 18.66 -10.13
CA MET A 149 -6.41 19.75 -9.86
C MET A 149 -5.80 21.13 -10.13
N THR A 150 -4.54 21.36 -9.74
CA THR A 150 -3.85 22.63 -10.06
C THR A 150 -3.61 22.82 -11.56
N ALA A 151 -3.58 21.72 -12.32
CA ALA A 151 -3.49 21.71 -13.78
C ALA A 151 -4.86 21.77 -14.48
N GLY A 152 -5.97 21.88 -13.73
CA GLY A 152 -7.32 22.04 -14.27
C GLY A 152 -8.16 20.76 -14.34
N TRP A 153 -7.68 19.62 -13.82
CA TRP A 153 -8.49 18.40 -13.73
C TRP A 153 -9.63 18.55 -12.71
N SER A 154 -10.86 18.24 -13.14
CA SER A 154 -12.04 18.29 -12.28
C SER A 154 -12.20 16.98 -11.51
N SER A 155 -12.08 17.06 -10.19
CA SER A 155 -12.21 15.93 -9.28
C SER A 155 -13.66 15.57 -8.91
N GLY A 156 -14.62 16.45 -9.19
CA GLY A 156 -16.01 16.28 -8.76
C GLY A 156 -16.30 16.71 -7.31
N ILE A 157 -15.39 17.44 -6.66
CA ILE A 157 -15.58 17.97 -5.29
C ILE A 157 -16.89 18.77 -5.15
N SER A 158 -17.34 19.46 -6.21
CA SER A 158 -18.56 20.26 -6.20
C SER A 158 -19.82 19.46 -5.86
N TYR A 159 -19.80 18.14 -6.06
CA TYR A 159 -20.91 17.24 -5.75
C TYR A 159 -20.89 16.73 -4.30
N LEU A 160 -19.79 16.91 -3.55
CA LEU A 160 -19.68 16.39 -2.18
C LEU A 160 -20.75 16.89 -1.20
N PRO A 161 -21.21 18.16 -1.23
CA PRO A 161 -22.28 18.59 -0.34
C PRO A 161 -23.58 17.78 -0.49
N TYR A 162 -23.84 17.25 -1.69
CA TYR A 162 -25.03 16.46 -1.96
C TYR A 162 -25.03 15.12 -1.22
N LEU A 163 -23.85 14.57 -0.94
CA LEU A 163 -23.67 13.31 -0.19
C LEU A 163 -24.39 13.32 1.16
N PHE A 164 -24.38 14.46 1.87
CA PHE A 164 -25.02 14.60 3.17
C PHE A 164 -26.55 14.52 3.12
N THR A 165 -27.14 14.59 1.93
CA THR A 165 -28.60 14.49 1.74
C THR A 165 -29.05 13.05 1.46
N LEU A 166 -28.17 12.21 0.89
CA LEU A 166 -28.51 10.88 0.39
C LEU A 166 -29.21 9.97 1.41
N PRO A 167 -28.81 9.93 2.70
CA PRO A 167 -29.46 9.04 3.66
C PRO A 167 -30.92 9.42 3.96
N PHE A 168 -31.36 10.64 3.62
CA PHE A 168 -32.61 11.22 4.11
C PHE A 168 -33.77 11.17 3.12
N PHE A 169 -33.57 10.70 1.89
CA PHE A 169 -34.64 10.50 0.91
C PHE A 169 -34.50 9.17 0.18
N ALA A 170 -35.59 8.75 -0.47
CA ALA A 170 -35.58 7.58 -1.35
C ALA A 170 -35.18 8.02 -2.76
N PRO A 171 -34.13 7.43 -3.37
CA PRO A 171 -33.73 7.79 -4.72
C PRO A 171 -34.81 7.41 -5.74
N PRO A 172 -34.79 7.96 -6.96
CA PRO A 172 -35.61 7.50 -8.07
C PRO A 172 -35.34 6.02 -8.43
N SER A 173 -36.29 5.38 -9.10
CA SER A 173 -36.17 4.00 -9.60
C SER A 173 -35.45 3.88 -10.95
N ASP A 174 -34.66 4.89 -11.33
CA ASP A 174 -33.86 4.91 -12.55
C ASP A 174 -32.37 5.08 -12.25
N MET A 175 -31.51 4.77 -13.22
CA MET A 175 -30.06 4.88 -13.07
C MET A 175 -29.52 6.31 -13.27
N ALA A 176 -30.33 7.23 -13.81
CA ALA A 176 -29.88 8.57 -14.17
C ALA A 176 -29.47 9.37 -12.93
N PHE A 177 -30.13 9.10 -11.80
CA PHE A 177 -29.80 9.69 -10.52
C PHE A 177 -28.33 9.48 -10.11
N ALA A 178 -27.86 8.21 -10.05
CA ALA A 178 -26.46 7.91 -9.73
C ALA A 178 -25.50 8.45 -10.78
N GLN A 179 -25.87 8.40 -12.06
CA GLN A 179 -25.04 8.91 -13.16
C GLN A 179 -24.76 10.41 -13.06
N GLN A 180 -25.74 11.20 -12.62
CA GLN A 180 -25.61 12.65 -12.54
C GLN A 180 -25.01 13.13 -11.22
N ASN A 181 -25.24 12.39 -10.13
CA ASN A 181 -24.90 12.89 -8.79
C ASN A 181 -23.77 12.11 -8.12
N ILE A 182 -23.70 10.78 -8.30
CA ILE A 182 -22.75 9.90 -7.59
C ILE A 182 -21.50 9.60 -8.42
N ILE A 183 -21.67 9.20 -9.68
CA ILE A 183 -20.54 8.87 -10.57
C ILE A 183 -19.54 10.03 -10.67
N PRO A 184 -19.97 11.30 -10.82
CA PRO A 184 -19.05 12.44 -10.89
C PRO A 184 -18.25 12.68 -9.60
N MET A 185 -18.75 12.26 -8.43
CA MET A 185 -18.03 12.42 -7.15
C MET A 185 -17.05 11.27 -6.85
N VAL A 186 -17.10 10.15 -7.60
CA VAL A 186 -16.21 8.99 -7.37
C VAL A 186 -14.74 9.40 -7.26
N PRO A 187 -14.16 10.20 -8.17
CA PRO A 187 -12.75 10.55 -8.08
C PRO A 187 -12.40 11.35 -6.82
N ALA A 188 -13.26 12.31 -6.41
CA ALA A 188 -13.08 13.04 -5.16
C ALA A 188 -13.18 12.12 -3.94
N LEU A 189 -14.15 11.19 -3.92
CA LEU A 189 -14.36 10.30 -2.80
C LEU A 189 -13.19 9.34 -2.58
N THR A 190 -12.67 8.75 -3.65
CA THR A 190 -11.58 7.77 -3.59
C THR A 190 -10.21 8.44 -3.41
N LEU A 191 -9.91 9.52 -4.14
CA LEU A 191 -8.56 10.09 -4.20
C LEU A 191 -8.30 11.21 -3.17
N LEU A 192 -9.35 11.91 -2.70
CA LEU A 192 -9.21 13.04 -1.78
C LEU A 192 -9.84 12.79 -0.42
N VAL A 193 -11.14 12.48 -0.42
CA VAL A 193 -11.92 12.43 0.81
C VAL A 193 -11.45 11.29 1.70
N SER A 194 -11.26 10.08 1.15
CA SER A 194 -10.79 8.94 1.93
C SER A 194 -9.48 9.22 2.69
N PRO A 195 -8.38 9.64 2.03
CA PRO A 195 -7.13 9.92 2.74
C PRO A 195 -7.23 11.13 3.70
N ILE A 196 -7.98 12.18 3.33
CA ILE A 196 -8.17 13.36 4.20
C ILE A 196 -8.93 12.99 5.48
N LEU A 197 -9.98 12.16 5.38
CA LEU A 197 -10.72 11.70 6.54
C LEU A 197 -9.85 10.80 7.43
N GLY A 198 -8.99 9.95 6.85
CA GLY A 198 -7.99 9.18 7.61
C GLY A 198 -7.01 10.08 8.39
N ALA A 199 -6.52 11.16 7.76
CA ALA A 199 -5.65 12.14 8.41
C ALA A 199 -6.37 12.91 9.54
N LEU A 200 -7.62 13.33 9.31
CA LEU A 200 -8.44 13.97 10.34
C LEU A 200 -8.74 13.03 11.51
N GLY A 201 -9.03 11.74 11.24
CA GLY A 201 -9.21 10.72 12.27
C GLY A 201 -7.96 10.54 13.12
N THR A 202 -6.78 10.45 12.47
CA THR A 202 -5.48 10.39 13.14
C THR A 202 -5.26 11.60 14.05
N ARG A 203 -5.59 12.80 13.57
CA ARG A 203 -5.56 14.03 14.39
C ARG A 203 -6.47 13.94 15.60
N LEU A 204 -7.73 13.53 15.42
CA LEU A 204 -8.68 13.45 16.51
C LEU A 204 -8.22 12.47 17.60
N ILE A 205 -7.67 11.30 17.21
CA ILE A 205 -7.17 10.31 18.16
C ILE A 205 -5.93 10.82 18.89
N ILE A 206 -4.87 11.19 18.15
CA ILE A 206 -3.55 11.48 18.73
C ILE A 206 -3.51 12.89 19.32
N LEU A 207 -3.96 13.87 18.54
CA LEU A 207 -3.79 15.28 18.89
C LEU A 207 -4.85 15.74 19.87
N VAL A 208 -6.10 15.31 19.72
CA VAL A 208 -7.18 15.70 20.62
C VAL A 208 -7.32 14.68 21.76
N GLY A 209 -7.61 13.42 21.44
CA GLY A 209 -7.90 12.36 22.41
C GLY A 209 -6.78 12.15 23.44
N ILE A 210 -5.60 11.70 22.98
CA ILE A 210 -4.46 11.42 23.86
C ILE A 210 -4.04 12.68 24.64
N THR A 211 -4.07 13.85 24.00
CA THR A 211 -3.67 15.10 24.67
C THR A 211 -4.62 15.47 25.81
N GLN A 212 -5.93 15.30 25.64
CA GLN A 212 -6.89 15.58 26.70
C GLN A 212 -6.79 14.54 27.83
N LEU A 213 -6.61 13.26 27.50
CA LEU A 213 -6.37 12.21 28.49
C LEU A 213 -5.11 12.49 29.31
N LEU A 214 -3.99 12.83 28.66
CA LEU A 214 -2.75 13.17 29.34
C LEU A 214 -2.89 14.41 30.21
N LYS A 215 -3.62 15.45 29.76
CA LYS A 215 -3.88 16.64 30.60
C LYS A 215 -4.67 16.28 31.86
N ALA A 216 -5.65 15.39 31.71
CA ALA A 216 -6.53 14.98 32.81
C ALA A 216 -5.84 14.02 33.80
N ALA A 217 -5.05 13.07 33.31
CA ALA A 217 -4.31 12.10 34.12
C ALA A 217 -2.94 12.61 34.60
N SER A 218 -2.54 13.80 34.17
CA SER A 218 -1.17 14.30 34.30
C SER A 218 -0.63 14.22 35.73
N SER A 219 -1.39 14.66 36.72
CA SER A 219 -0.93 14.71 38.12
C SER A 219 -0.81 13.31 38.71
N THR A 220 -1.74 12.42 38.36
CA THR A 220 -1.69 11.02 38.79
C THR A 220 -0.54 10.26 38.13
N LEU A 221 -0.19 10.58 36.88
CA LEU A 221 0.93 9.96 36.18
C LEU A 221 2.29 10.40 36.75
N THR A 222 2.42 11.66 37.16
CA THR A 222 3.64 12.14 37.84
C THR A 222 3.81 11.55 39.23
N GLU A 223 2.71 11.39 39.99
CA GLU A 223 2.72 10.70 41.27
C GLU A 223 3.14 9.23 41.09
N LEU A 224 2.54 8.52 40.13
CA LEU A 224 2.89 7.14 39.82
C LEU A 224 4.37 6.98 39.43
N GLY A 225 4.87 7.86 38.55
CA GLY A 225 6.29 7.88 38.17
C GLY A 225 7.23 8.14 39.35
N SER A 226 6.81 8.97 40.31
CA SER A 226 7.58 9.20 41.53
C SER A 226 7.57 7.99 42.47
N GLU A 227 6.47 7.25 42.53
CA GLU A 227 6.31 6.01 43.32
C GLU A 227 7.20 4.89 42.74
N ILE A 228 7.22 4.73 41.42
CA ILE A 228 8.13 3.81 40.70
C ILE A 228 9.60 4.14 41.00
N LYS A 229 9.95 5.43 41.00
CA LYS A 229 11.33 5.85 41.32
C LYS A 229 11.72 5.50 42.75
N LYS A 230 10.81 5.70 43.72
CA LYS A 230 11.04 5.34 45.13
C LYS A 230 11.20 3.83 45.31
N SER A 231 10.31 3.03 44.73
CA SER A 231 10.38 1.56 44.86
C SER A 231 11.67 0.98 44.28
N THR A 232 12.15 1.55 43.17
CA THR A 232 13.42 1.15 42.53
C THR A 232 14.65 1.55 43.36
N THR A 233 14.57 2.65 44.12
CA THR A 233 15.70 3.19 44.92
C THR A 233 15.77 2.55 46.32
N GLU A 234 14.61 2.24 46.92
CA GLU A 234 14.50 1.72 48.30
C GLU A 234 14.32 0.19 48.37
N GLY A 235 14.34 -0.52 47.23
CA GLY A 235 14.21 -1.98 47.18
C GLY A 235 12.84 -2.51 47.64
N SER A 236 11.79 -1.69 47.59
CA SER A 236 10.46 -2.09 48.05
C SER A 236 9.75 -2.99 47.03
N ASN A 237 9.27 -4.17 47.45
CA ASN A 237 8.52 -5.12 46.62
C ASN A 237 7.07 -4.70 46.26
N VAL A 238 6.67 -3.48 46.59
CA VAL A 238 5.32 -2.96 46.28
C VAL A 238 5.42 -2.17 44.98
N GLY A 239 4.92 -2.76 43.90
CA GLY A 239 4.78 -2.08 42.61
C GLY A 239 3.79 -0.91 42.68
N PRO A 240 3.82 0.01 41.72
CA PRO A 240 2.94 1.18 41.70
C PRO A 240 1.47 0.78 41.68
N ASP A 241 0.64 1.42 42.51
CA ASP A 241 -0.79 1.15 42.55
C ASP A 241 -1.51 1.85 41.39
N LEU A 242 -1.75 1.08 40.32
CA LEU A 242 -2.42 1.53 39.11
C LEU A 242 -3.89 1.95 39.34
N THR A 243 -4.49 1.58 40.47
CA THR A 243 -5.88 1.97 40.80
C THR A 243 -6.04 3.44 41.19
N LYS A 244 -4.92 4.15 41.41
CA LYS A 244 -4.89 5.60 41.74
C LYS A 244 -5.09 6.52 40.54
N ILE A 245 -5.07 6.01 39.31
CA ILE A 245 -5.31 6.82 38.10
C ILE A 245 -6.78 7.28 38.09
N LYS A 246 -6.99 8.58 38.33
CA LYS A 246 -8.32 9.18 38.42
C LYS A 246 -8.54 10.15 37.26
N LEU A 247 -9.30 9.68 36.27
CA LEU A 247 -9.78 10.52 35.17
C LEU A 247 -11.12 11.18 35.54
N PRO A 248 -11.32 12.48 35.25
CA PRO A 248 -12.62 13.11 35.35
C PRO A 248 -13.61 12.45 34.40
N THR A 249 -14.81 12.12 34.91
CA THR A 249 -15.86 11.50 34.09
C THR A 249 -16.26 12.40 32.93
N SER A 250 -16.36 13.72 33.15
CA SER A 250 -16.68 14.70 32.10
C SER A 250 -15.69 14.69 30.93
N THR A 251 -14.39 14.48 31.19
CA THR A 251 -13.38 14.38 30.12
C THR A 251 -13.61 13.13 29.27
N ILE A 252 -13.89 11.98 29.91
CA ILE A 252 -14.16 10.73 29.20
C ILE A 252 -15.42 10.89 28.34
N GLU A 253 -16.50 11.43 28.91
CA GLU A 253 -17.75 11.66 28.20
C GLU A 253 -17.59 12.63 27.03
N SER A 254 -16.76 13.69 27.18
CA SER A 254 -16.45 14.60 26.06
C SER A 254 -15.73 13.90 24.91
N LEU A 255 -14.84 12.95 25.23
CA LEU A 255 -14.09 12.19 24.24
C LEU A 255 -14.98 11.14 23.56
N VAL A 256 -15.88 10.51 24.31
CA VAL A 256 -16.91 9.62 23.74
C VAL A 256 -17.85 10.40 22.83
N ALA A 257 -18.31 11.59 23.24
CA ALA A 257 -19.12 12.46 22.40
C ALA A 257 -18.39 12.82 21.09
N LEU A 258 -17.12 13.23 21.17
CA LEU A 258 -16.30 13.53 20.00
C LEU A 258 -16.15 12.32 19.07
N PHE A 259 -15.91 11.13 19.64
CA PHE A 259 -15.84 9.89 18.88
C PHE A 259 -17.16 9.57 18.17
N LEU A 260 -18.29 9.74 18.85
CA LEU A 260 -19.61 9.51 18.27
C LEU A 260 -19.94 10.52 17.17
N PHE A 261 -19.63 11.81 17.35
CA PHE A 261 -19.79 12.81 16.29
C PHE A 261 -18.90 12.51 15.08
N TRP A 262 -17.65 12.10 15.31
CA TRP A 262 -16.76 11.68 14.23
C TRP A 262 -17.28 10.44 13.50
N THR A 263 -17.81 9.46 14.25
CA THR A 263 -18.43 8.25 13.69
C THR A 263 -19.66 8.60 12.85
N ALA A 264 -20.57 9.42 13.39
CA ALA A 264 -21.76 9.88 12.69
C ALA A 264 -21.41 10.67 11.41
N PHE A 265 -20.35 11.47 11.46
CA PHE A 265 -19.84 12.15 10.27
C PHE A 265 -19.32 11.17 9.20
N ASN A 266 -18.59 10.13 9.60
CA ASN A 266 -18.10 9.10 8.66
C ASN A 266 -19.24 8.25 8.08
N MET A 267 -20.37 8.09 8.78
CA MET A 267 -21.54 7.38 8.28
C MET A 267 -22.22 8.06 7.08
N PHE A 268 -21.84 9.29 6.71
CA PHE A 268 -22.27 9.90 5.44
C PHE A 268 -21.50 9.37 4.22
N PHE A 269 -20.36 8.70 4.44
CA PHE A 269 -19.51 8.14 3.40
C PHE A 269 -19.53 6.59 3.41
N PRO A 270 -20.68 5.90 3.38
CA PRO A 270 -20.69 4.45 3.35
C PRO A 270 -20.63 3.92 1.91
N SER A 271 -20.17 2.68 1.76
CA SER A 271 -20.30 1.94 0.50
C SER A 271 -21.72 1.47 0.19
N TYR A 272 -22.62 1.57 1.17
CA TYR A 272 -24.03 1.18 1.06
C TYR A 272 -24.95 2.15 1.80
N ILE A 273 -26.00 2.61 1.12
CA ILE A 273 -27.08 3.45 1.68
C ILE A 273 -28.40 2.76 1.39
N ASP A 274 -29.25 2.67 2.41
CA ASP A 274 -30.59 2.12 2.34
C ASP A 274 -31.61 3.00 3.08
N TYR A 275 -32.85 2.51 3.11
CA TYR A 275 -33.96 3.18 3.79
C TYR A 275 -33.75 3.35 5.30
N ASN A 276 -32.92 2.52 5.95
CA ASN A 276 -32.63 2.54 7.40
C ASN A 276 -31.50 3.51 7.77
N SER A 277 -30.66 3.90 6.81
CA SER A 277 -29.43 4.64 7.04
C SER A 277 -29.64 5.95 7.83
N LYS A 278 -30.75 6.66 7.58
CA LYS A 278 -31.14 7.86 8.37
C LYS A 278 -31.27 7.60 9.87
N PHE A 279 -31.81 6.44 10.26
CA PHE A 279 -32.05 6.12 11.67
C PHE A 279 -30.74 5.77 12.37
N MET A 280 -29.83 5.08 11.67
CA MET A 280 -28.50 4.78 12.19
C MET A 280 -27.69 6.06 12.41
N ILE A 281 -27.63 6.94 11.40
CA ILE A 281 -26.93 8.23 11.49
C ILE A 281 -27.54 9.08 12.61
N GLY A 282 -28.87 9.24 12.62
CA GLY A 282 -29.58 10.00 13.64
C GLY A 282 -29.36 9.45 15.05
N GLY A 283 -29.34 8.12 15.22
CA GLY A 283 -29.08 7.45 16.48
C GLY A 283 -27.70 7.75 17.06
N VAL A 284 -26.65 7.65 16.23
CA VAL A 284 -25.27 7.95 16.66
C VAL A 284 -25.12 9.44 16.97
N PHE A 285 -25.75 10.33 16.20
CA PHE A 285 -25.77 11.76 16.52
C PHE A 285 -26.45 12.05 17.86
N LEU A 286 -27.62 11.46 18.13
CA LEU A 286 -28.34 11.63 19.39
C LEU A 286 -27.53 11.11 20.58
N ALA A 287 -26.84 9.97 20.42
CA ALA A 287 -25.93 9.45 21.44
C ALA A 287 -24.76 10.43 21.69
N GLY A 288 -24.17 11.00 20.63
CA GLY A 288 -23.13 12.03 20.74
C GLY A 288 -23.60 13.28 21.49
N ILE A 289 -24.82 13.76 21.19
CA ILE A 289 -25.45 14.88 21.90
C ILE A 289 -25.68 14.54 23.38
N ALA A 290 -26.17 13.34 23.69
CA ALA A 290 -26.39 12.91 25.07
C ALA A 290 -25.08 12.90 25.87
N PHE A 291 -23.99 12.33 25.33
CA PHE A 291 -22.68 12.35 25.98
C PHE A 291 -22.09 13.76 26.10
N ALA A 292 -22.31 14.63 25.13
CA ALA A 292 -21.91 16.03 25.22
C ALA A 292 -22.65 16.76 26.35
N ALA A 293 -23.95 16.51 26.49
CA ALA A 293 -24.77 17.07 27.56
C ALA A 293 -24.33 16.54 28.95
N PHE A 294 -24.07 15.23 29.08
CA PHE A 294 -23.54 14.66 30.33
C PHE A 294 -22.20 15.26 30.71
N SER A 295 -21.30 15.38 29.73
CA SER A 295 -19.97 15.98 29.93
C SER A 295 -20.06 17.44 30.41
N TYR A 296 -21.00 18.22 29.86
CA TYR A 296 -21.20 19.62 30.23
C TYR A 296 -21.82 19.78 31.63
N LEU A 297 -22.77 18.92 31.99
CA LEU A 297 -23.44 18.95 33.29
C LEU A 297 -22.57 18.39 34.43
N ASP A 298 -21.59 17.55 34.11
CA ASP A 298 -20.70 16.96 35.10
C ASP A 298 -19.63 17.93 35.60
N SER A 299 -19.46 17.98 36.93
CA SER A 299 -18.36 18.73 37.53
C SER A 299 -17.00 18.14 37.10
N PRO A 300 -16.01 18.98 36.74
CA PRO A 300 -14.66 18.54 36.41
C PRO A 300 -13.92 17.87 37.59
N ASN A 301 -14.48 17.94 38.79
CA ASN A 301 -13.93 17.30 40.00
C ASN A 301 -14.48 15.89 40.25
N THR A 302 -15.51 15.46 39.51
CA THR A 302 -16.10 14.12 39.66
C THR A 302 -15.20 13.07 39.01
N LYS A 303 -14.54 12.26 39.85
CA LYS A 303 -13.59 11.21 39.46
C LYS A 303 -14.18 9.80 39.64
N ARG A 304 -15.47 9.61 39.32
CA ARG A 304 -16.22 8.36 39.60
C ARG A 304 -16.78 7.78 38.31
N ILE A 305 -16.08 6.81 37.74
CA ILE A 305 -16.50 6.15 36.48
C ILE A 305 -17.40 4.93 36.79
N ILE A 306 -17.19 4.23 37.91
CA ILE A 306 -17.76 2.89 38.15
C ILE A 306 -18.24 2.73 39.61
N LYS A 307 -19.06 3.64 40.10
CA LYS A 307 -19.89 3.37 41.29
C LYS A 307 -21.36 3.52 40.90
N PRO A 308 -22.22 2.53 41.18
CA PRO A 308 -23.65 2.67 40.90
C PRO A 308 -24.17 3.89 41.66
N SER A 309 -24.69 4.85 40.91
CA SER A 309 -25.33 6.05 41.41
C SER A 309 -26.58 6.30 40.56
N GLN A 310 -27.57 7.01 41.11
CA GLN A 310 -28.77 7.37 40.35
C GLN A 310 -28.41 8.10 39.05
N ILE A 311 -27.37 8.94 39.09
CA ILE A 311 -26.88 9.70 37.94
C ILE A 311 -26.33 8.77 36.84
N ASN A 312 -25.51 7.76 37.21
CA ASN A 312 -24.99 6.79 36.24
C ASN A 312 -26.09 5.92 35.64
N SER A 313 -27.15 5.65 36.41
CA SER A 313 -28.32 4.89 35.94
C SER A 313 -29.11 5.66 34.88
N VAL A 314 -29.26 6.98 35.03
CA VAL A 314 -29.89 7.85 34.02
C VAL A 314 -29.08 7.87 32.72
N ARG A 315 -27.75 7.89 32.80
CA ARG A 315 -26.86 7.87 31.62
C ARG A 315 -27.02 6.58 30.82
N ILE A 316 -26.93 5.45 31.51
CA ILE A 316 -27.09 4.13 30.90
C ILE A 316 -28.51 4.00 30.32
N GLY A 317 -29.52 4.42 31.07
CA GLY A 317 -30.92 4.42 30.62
C GLY A 317 -31.15 5.26 29.36
N ALA A 318 -30.53 6.44 29.26
CA ALA A 318 -30.65 7.29 28.08
C ALA A 318 -30.05 6.65 26.82
N ILE A 319 -28.87 6.03 26.93
CA ILE A 319 -28.23 5.35 25.79
C ILE A 319 -29.02 4.11 25.39
N ILE A 320 -29.52 3.33 26.35
CA ILE A 320 -30.42 2.20 26.08
C ILE A 320 -31.67 2.67 25.36
N LEU A 321 -32.29 3.78 25.81
CA LEU A 321 -33.49 4.33 25.18
C LEU A 321 -33.22 4.76 23.73
N ILE A 322 -32.10 5.43 23.45
CA ILE A 322 -31.70 5.80 22.09
C ILE A 322 -31.54 4.54 21.23
N ALA A 323 -30.83 3.53 21.74
CA ALA A 323 -30.64 2.27 21.02
C ALA A 323 -31.97 1.55 20.74
N LEU A 324 -32.90 1.53 21.71
CA LEU A 324 -34.23 0.95 21.54
C LEU A 324 -35.07 1.72 20.52
N LEU A 325 -35.03 3.06 20.53
CA LEU A 325 -35.75 3.88 19.55
C LEU A 325 -35.23 3.67 18.14
N VAL A 326 -33.90 3.62 17.96
CA VAL A 326 -33.27 3.34 16.67
C VAL A 326 -33.63 1.94 16.21
N GLY A 327 -33.45 0.93 17.06
CA GLY A 327 -33.75 -0.47 16.76
C GLY A 327 -35.24 -0.73 16.46
N ALA A 328 -36.15 -0.08 17.18
CA ALA A 328 -37.57 -0.14 16.89
C ALA A 328 -37.90 0.53 15.55
N SER A 329 -37.31 1.69 15.26
CA SER A 329 -37.54 2.40 14.00
C SER A 329 -37.02 1.61 12.79
N THR A 330 -35.80 1.05 12.88
CA THR A 330 -35.23 0.21 11.83
C THR A 330 -35.99 -1.11 11.69
N GLY A 331 -36.45 -1.70 12.80
CA GLY A 331 -37.28 -2.92 12.78
C GLY A 331 -38.64 -2.70 12.10
N VAL A 332 -39.34 -1.61 12.42
CA VAL A 332 -40.60 -1.25 11.76
C VAL A 332 -40.38 -1.01 10.27
N GLN A 333 -39.35 -0.25 9.92
CA GLN A 333 -39.07 0.08 8.52
C GLN A 333 -38.63 -1.16 7.72
N GLY A 334 -37.81 -2.03 8.32
CA GLY A 334 -37.41 -3.32 7.75
C GLY A 334 -38.61 -4.24 7.52
N SER A 335 -39.56 -4.31 8.45
CA SER A 335 -40.78 -5.12 8.29
C SER A 335 -41.66 -4.65 7.12
N ILE A 336 -41.77 -3.32 6.93
CA ILE A 336 -42.47 -2.75 5.77
C ILE A 336 -41.72 -3.08 4.48
N ALA A 337 -40.40 -2.90 4.49
CA ALA A 337 -39.55 -3.15 3.33
C ALA A 337 -39.57 -4.63 2.91
N ASP A 338 -39.57 -5.57 3.86
CA ASP A 338 -39.67 -7.02 3.56
C ASP A 338 -41.01 -7.36 2.88
N THR A 339 -42.09 -6.71 3.30
CA THR A 339 -43.42 -6.89 2.70
C THR A 339 -43.50 -6.26 1.30
N ARG A 340 -42.77 -5.16 1.06
CA ARG A 340 -42.79 -4.36 -0.17
C ARG A 340 -41.39 -4.23 -0.79
N LYS A 341 -40.71 -5.37 -0.95
CA LYS A 341 -39.28 -5.42 -1.28
C LYS A 341 -38.91 -4.67 -2.56
N VAL A 342 -39.72 -4.76 -3.60
CA VAL A 342 -39.46 -4.07 -4.89
C VAL A 342 -39.59 -2.55 -4.75
N GLU A 343 -40.63 -2.07 -4.05
CA GLU A 343 -40.85 -0.62 -3.86
C GLU A 343 -39.80 0.00 -2.95
N TRP A 344 -39.40 -0.71 -1.89
CA TRP A 344 -38.50 -0.20 -0.86
C TRP A 344 -37.03 -0.40 -1.19
N ASN A 345 -36.63 -1.56 -1.70
CA ASN A 345 -35.23 -1.86 -2.02
C ASN A 345 -34.90 -1.55 -3.48
N GLY A 346 -35.87 -1.65 -4.39
CA GLY A 346 -35.67 -1.46 -5.83
C GLY A 346 -34.96 -0.15 -6.20
N PRO A 347 -35.34 1.01 -5.62
CA PRO A 347 -34.63 2.25 -5.90
C PRO A 347 -33.15 2.22 -5.50
N TYR A 348 -32.82 1.68 -4.32
CA TYR A 348 -31.43 1.57 -3.85
C TYR A 348 -30.63 0.55 -4.67
N SER A 349 -31.21 -0.62 -4.98
CA SER A 349 -30.59 -1.61 -5.85
C SER A 349 -30.37 -1.08 -7.26
N THR A 350 -31.23 -0.19 -7.77
CA THR A 350 -31.03 0.46 -9.08
C THR A 350 -29.81 1.37 -9.04
N GLN A 351 -29.62 2.15 -7.97
CA GLN A 351 -28.43 2.99 -7.81
C GLN A 351 -27.16 2.14 -7.65
N GLU A 352 -27.24 1.03 -6.92
CA GLU A 352 -26.15 0.06 -6.80
C GLU A 352 -25.74 -0.53 -8.15
N ILE A 353 -26.71 -0.95 -8.97
CA ILE A 353 -26.43 -1.43 -10.32
C ILE A 353 -25.75 -0.32 -11.14
N ALA A 354 -26.27 0.92 -11.09
CA ALA A 354 -25.70 2.03 -11.85
C ALA A 354 -24.25 2.33 -11.47
N VAL A 355 -23.95 2.44 -10.17
CA VAL A 355 -22.61 2.70 -9.66
C VAL A 355 -21.68 1.54 -10.02
N ASN A 356 -22.06 0.29 -9.76
CA ASN A 356 -21.17 -0.86 -9.99
C ASN A 356 -20.93 -1.15 -11.47
N ARG A 357 -21.92 -0.92 -12.35
CA ARG A 357 -21.71 -0.96 -13.80
C ARG A 357 -20.65 0.04 -14.23
N TYR A 358 -20.69 1.25 -13.69
CA TYR A 358 -19.64 2.23 -13.90
C TYR A 358 -18.31 1.76 -13.30
N LEU A 359 -18.25 1.33 -12.04
CA LEU A 359 -16.99 0.91 -11.39
C LEU A 359 -16.27 -0.20 -12.16
N ALA A 360 -17.02 -1.15 -12.75
CA ALA A 360 -16.50 -2.23 -13.57
C ALA A 360 -16.42 -1.92 -15.09
N ASN A 361 -16.72 -0.69 -15.50
CA ASN A 361 -16.75 -0.25 -16.90
C ASN A 361 -17.65 -1.12 -17.82
N LEU A 362 -18.73 -1.68 -17.26
CA LEU A 362 -19.64 -2.58 -17.99
C LEU A 362 -20.47 -1.87 -19.06
N ASP A 363 -20.61 -0.54 -18.97
CA ASP A 363 -21.32 0.25 -19.98
C ASP A 363 -20.55 0.33 -21.31
N SER A 364 -19.25 0.03 -21.29
CA SER A 364 -18.41 -0.09 -22.49
C SER A 364 -18.45 -1.50 -23.10
N VAL A 365 -19.05 -2.48 -22.41
CA VAL A 365 -19.09 -3.87 -22.87
C VAL A 365 -20.29 -4.07 -23.80
N LYS A 366 -20.01 -4.46 -25.05
CA LYS A 366 -21.03 -4.87 -26.01
C LYS A 366 -21.26 -6.38 -25.90
N GLU A 367 -22.40 -6.78 -25.33
CA GLU A 367 -22.80 -8.19 -25.33
C GLU A 367 -23.27 -8.61 -26.74
N VAL A 368 -22.61 -9.62 -27.30
CA VAL A 368 -23.02 -10.27 -28.56
C VAL A 368 -23.46 -11.69 -28.24
N LYS A 369 -24.74 -11.98 -28.43
CA LYS A 369 -25.27 -13.34 -28.26
C LYS A 369 -24.94 -14.16 -29.50
N TYR A 370 -24.08 -15.16 -29.36
CA TYR A 370 -23.83 -16.12 -30.42
C TYR A 370 -25.07 -17.00 -30.64
N ASN A 371 -25.56 -17.05 -31.88
CA ASN A 371 -26.60 -17.98 -32.28
C ASN A 371 -25.95 -19.20 -32.93
N PHE A 372 -25.76 -20.28 -32.15
CA PHE A 372 -25.18 -21.54 -32.63
C PHE A 372 -26.19 -22.43 -33.40
N SER A 373 -27.34 -21.89 -33.80
CA SER A 373 -28.33 -22.61 -34.63
C SER A 373 -27.82 -22.71 -36.08
N LEU A 374 -26.76 -23.48 -36.29
CA LEU A 374 -26.22 -23.77 -37.62
C LEU A 374 -27.04 -24.91 -38.24
N SER A 375 -27.59 -24.66 -39.42
CA SER A 375 -28.03 -25.75 -40.30
C SER A 375 -26.78 -26.37 -40.93
N PRO A 376 -26.60 -27.70 -40.92
CA PRO A 376 -25.44 -28.32 -41.54
C PRO A 376 -25.39 -27.99 -43.04
N LEU A 377 -24.26 -27.45 -43.49
CA LEU A 377 -24.03 -27.14 -44.90
C LEU A 377 -23.97 -28.45 -45.72
N PRO A 378 -24.65 -28.52 -46.87
CA PRO A 378 -24.47 -29.59 -47.84
C PRO A 378 -23.00 -29.74 -48.26
N PRO A 379 -22.46 -30.96 -48.49
CA PRO A 379 -21.04 -31.18 -48.78
C PRO A 379 -20.49 -30.40 -49.98
N ASN A 380 -21.33 -30.10 -50.98
CA ASN A 380 -20.99 -29.32 -52.17
C ASN A 380 -20.85 -27.81 -51.89
N GLU A 381 -21.44 -27.32 -50.81
CA GLU A 381 -21.40 -25.90 -50.43
C GLU A 381 -20.27 -25.58 -49.45
N ILE A 382 -19.66 -26.59 -48.82
CA ILE A 382 -18.58 -26.41 -47.85
C ILE A 382 -17.38 -25.67 -48.46
N LYS A 383 -16.89 -26.08 -49.65
CA LYS A 383 -15.73 -25.44 -50.27
C LYS A 383 -15.97 -23.97 -50.66
N PRO A 384 -17.07 -23.64 -51.37
CA PRO A 384 -17.44 -22.25 -51.64
C PRO A 384 -17.59 -21.43 -50.35
N TYR A 385 -18.26 -21.97 -49.34
CA TYR A 385 -18.46 -21.31 -48.06
C TYR A 385 -17.13 -21.04 -47.33
N MET A 386 -16.20 -22.00 -47.34
CA MET A 386 -14.86 -21.80 -46.79
C MET A 386 -14.05 -20.73 -47.53
N GLN A 387 -14.22 -20.62 -48.85
CA GLN A 387 -13.55 -19.57 -49.64
C GLN A 387 -14.18 -18.20 -49.41
N GLU A 388 -15.50 -18.13 -49.26
CA GLU A 388 -16.24 -16.89 -48.97
C GLU A 388 -15.91 -16.33 -47.59
N HIS A 389 -15.64 -17.21 -46.62
CA HIS A 389 -15.34 -16.85 -45.23
C HIS A 389 -13.90 -17.15 -44.81
N SER A 390 -12.96 -17.18 -45.76
CA SER A 390 -11.57 -17.51 -45.47
C SER A 390 -10.94 -16.52 -44.49
N ASP A 391 -11.31 -15.24 -44.57
CA ASP A 391 -10.88 -14.19 -43.65
C ASP A 391 -11.15 -14.50 -42.17
N ILE A 392 -12.30 -15.12 -41.88
CA ILE A 392 -12.67 -15.54 -40.53
C ILE A 392 -12.00 -16.88 -40.19
N LEU A 393 -12.06 -17.84 -41.11
CA LEU A 393 -11.57 -19.21 -40.87
C LEU A 393 -10.05 -19.27 -40.70
N ASP A 394 -9.30 -18.41 -41.39
CA ASP A 394 -7.84 -18.27 -41.26
C ASP A 394 -7.45 -17.65 -39.91
N ALA A 395 -8.38 -16.93 -39.26
CA ALA A 395 -8.22 -16.42 -37.91
C ALA A 395 -8.67 -17.42 -36.82
N VAL A 396 -9.33 -18.53 -37.20
CA VAL A 396 -9.73 -19.58 -36.25
C VAL A 396 -8.53 -20.48 -35.95
N ARG A 397 -8.25 -20.59 -34.66
CA ARG A 397 -7.20 -21.44 -34.12
C ARG A 397 -7.62 -22.91 -34.11
N LEU A 398 -6.78 -23.78 -34.67
CA LEU A 398 -6.99 -25.23 -34.65
C LEU A 398 -6.20 -25.94 -33.53
N TRP A 399 -5.23 -25.26 -32.92
CA TRP A 399 -4.35 -25.81 -31.88
C TRP A 399 -4.69 -25.26 -30.50
N ASP A 400 -4.76 -26.13 -29.50
CA ASP A 400 -4.83 -25.71 -28.10
C ASP A 400 -3.41 -25.41 -27.55
N LEU A 401 -3.36 -24.85 -26.34
CA LEU A 401 -2.12 -24.47 -25.67
C LEU A 401 -1.15 -25.66 -25.55
N LYS A 402 -1.65 -26.82 -25.11
CA LYS A 402 -0.85 -28.04 -24.92
C LYS A 402 -0.28 -28.56 -26.24
N GLY A 403 -1.07 -28.52 -27.32
CA GLY A 403 -0.61 -28.91 -28.65
C GLY A 403 0.48 -27.98 -29.18
N ALA A 404 0.34 -26.68 -28.95
CA ALA A 404 1.35 -25.69 -29.34
C ALA A 404 2.66 -25.89 -28.56
N GLU A 405 2.60 -26.02 -27.24
CA GLU A 405 3.76 -26.32 -26.39
C GLU A 405 4.48 -27.60 -26.82
N ALA A 406 3.74 -28.70 -27.04
CA ALA A 406 4.33 -29.97 -27.45
C ALA A 406 5.07 -29.88 -28.80
N LYS A 407 4.65 -28.95 -29.66
CA LYS A 407 5.26 -28.71 -30.98
C LYS A 407 6.44 -27.75 -30.93
N LEU A 408 6.37 -26.72 -30.10
CA LEU A 408 7.43 -25.73 -29.95
C LEU A 408 8.58 -26.24 -29.07
N LYS A 409 8.31 -27.09 -28.07
CA LYS A 409 9.32 -27.54 -27.11
C LYS A 409 10.57 -28.18 -27.70
N PRO A 410 10.44 -29.06 -28.71
CA PRO A 410 11.61 -29.63 -29.40
C PRO A 410 12.50 -28.59 -30.10
N GLU A 411 11.97 -27.41 -30.46
CA GLU A 411 12.71 -26.36 -31.20
C GLU A 411 13.77 -25.65 -30.36
N ILE A 412 13.71 -25.74 -29.02
CA ILE A 412 14.85 -25.31 -28.17
C ILE A 412 16.09 -26.15 -28.49
N GLY A 413 15.91 -27.44 -28.81
CA GLY A 413 17.00 -28.39 -28.98
C GLY A 413 17.68 -28.75 -27.66
N LEU A 414 18.98 -29.11 -27.75
CA LEU A 414 19.80 -29.57 -26.61
C LEU A 414 20.57 -28.41 -25.94
N ILE A 415 19.93 -27.25 -25.79
CA ILE A 415 20.56 -26.07 -25.18
C ILE A 415 20.30 -26.11 -23.68
N PRO A 416 21.29 -26.43 -22.82
CA PRO A 416 21.05 -26.74 -21.41
C PRO A 416 20.75 -25.51 -20.54
N TYR A 417 20.84 -24.30 -21.11
CA TYR A 417 20.69 -23.04 -20.40
C TYR A 417 19.44 -22.25 -20.85
N VAL A 418 18.55 -22.86 -21.63
CA VAL A 418 17.33 -22.22 -22.15
C VAL A 418 16.13 -23.08 -21.80
N ASP A 419 15.07 -22.45 -21.32
CA ASP A 419 13.80 -23.11 -21.02
C ASP A 419 12.61 -22.24 -21.47
N PHE A 420 11.42 -22.84 -21.51
CA PHE A 420 10.16 -22.14 -21.73
C PHE A 420 9.78 -21.33 -20.49
N GLN A 421 9.29 -20.11 -20.69
CA GLN A 421 8.60 -19.38 -19.66
C GLN A 421 7.09 -19.55 -19.78
N ASP A 422 6.50 -18.95 -20.80
CA ASP A 422 5.06 -18.97 -21.03
C ASP A 422 4.76 -19.10 -22.53
N THR A 423 3.49 -19.35 -22.85
CA THR A 423 3.00 -19.42 -24.22
C THR A 423 1.78 -18.53 -24.42
N ASP A 424 1.98 -17.46 -25.18
CA ASP A 424 1.01 -16.42 -25.45
C ASP A 424 0.46 -16.46 -26.86
N ILE A 425 -0.53 -15.61 -27.09
CA ILE A 425 -1.17 -15.45 -28.40
C ILE A 425 -0.78 -14.08 -28.95
N LEU A 426 0.00 -14.09 -30.02
CA LEU A 426 0.35 -12.89 -30.76
C LEU A 426 -0.45 -12.78 -32.05
N ARG A 427 -0.70 -11.54 -32.47
CA ARG A 427 -1.37 -11.25 -33.73
C ARG A 427 -0.49 -10.34 -34.56
N PHE A 428 -0.12 -10.81 -35.75
CA PHE A 428 0.64 -10.04 -36.72
C PHE A 428 -0.05 -10.08 -38.07
N ASN A 429 -0.29 -8.89 -38.64
CA ASN A 429 -0.84 -8.71 -39.97
C ASN A 429 -2.12 -9.52 -40.26
N GLY A 430 -3.03 -9.62 -39.27
CA GLY A 430 -4.29 -10.36 -39.39
C GLY A 430 -4.19 -11.87 -39.10
N SER A 431 -2.99 -12.42 -38.99
CA SER A 431 -2.74 -13.82 -38.60
C SER A 431 -2.52 -13.96 -37.10
N LEU A 432 -2.86 -15.13 -36.57
CA LEU A 432 -2.72 -15.49 -35.16
C LEU A 432 -1.59 -16.51 -34.98
N TYR A 433 -0.72 -16.29 -34.00
CA TYR A 433 0.41 -17.15 -33.70
C TYR A 433 0.39 -17.52 -32.21
N TRP A 434 0.72 -18.78 -31.91
CA TRP A 434 1.20 -19.14 -30.59
C TRP A 434 2.66 -18.71 -30.50
N SER A 435 2.99 -17.94 -29.46
CA SER A 435 4.35 -17.50 -29.18
C SER A 435 4.78 -18.08 -27.87
N ALA A 436 5.93 -18.74 -27.85
CA ALA A 436 6.51 -19.21 -26.61
C ALA A 436 7.75 -18.40 -26.26
N SER A 437 7.73 -17.76 -25.10
CA SER A 437 8.85 -17.00 -24.58
C SER A 437 9.92 -17.91 -23.99
N LEU A 438 11.17 -17.59 -24.28
CA LEU A 438 12.33 -18.34 -23.83
C LEU A 438 13.09 -17.56 -22.76
N LYS A 439 13.49 -18.26 -21.71
CA LYS A 439 14.23 -17.70 -20.58
C LYS A 439 15.60 -18.38 -20.41
N PRO A 440 16.62 -17.63 -19.99
CA PRO A 440 17.87 -18.23 -19.56
C PRO A 440 17.67 -18.91 -18.20
N ILE A 441 18.31 -20.06 -18.02
CA ILE A 441 18.47 -20.75 -16.74
C ILE A 441 19.95 -21.02 -16.51
N LEU A 442 20.35 -21.08 -15.25
CA LEU A 442 21.70 -21.52 -14.91
C LEU A 442 21.77 -23.05 -14.96
N PRO A 443 22.63 -23.66 -15.79
CA PRO A 443 22.76 -25.11 -15.84
C PRO A 443 23.25 -25.69 -14.50
N GLU A 444 22.71 -26.85 -14.11
CA GLU A 444 23.12 -27.55 -12.88
C GLU A 444 24.60 -27.97 -12.88
N THR A 445 25.23 -28.00 -14.06
CA THR A 445 26.66 -28.32 -14.22
C THR A 445 27.60 -27.17 -13.84
N VAL A 446 27.07 -25.96 -13.58
CA VAL A 446 27.90 -24.82 -13.16
C VAL A 446 28.41 -25.04 -11.74
N GLU A 447 29.74 -24.98 -11.57
CA GLU A 447 30.37 -25.11 -10.26
C GLU A 447 29.96 -23.97 -9.32
N ALA A 448 29.72 -24.30 -8.05
CA ALA A 448 29.28 -23.34 -7.04
C ALA A 448 30.17 -22.08 -6.93
N SER A 449 31.49 -22.22 -7.13
CA SER A 449 32.45 -21.09 -7.10
C SER A 449 32.30 -20.14 -8.27
N ASN A 450 31.69 -20.57 -9.37
CA ASN A 450 31.56 -19.81 -10.61
C ASN A 450 30.13 -19.30 -10.85
N VAL A 451 29.18 -19.60 -9.97
CA VAL A 451 27.76 -19.23 -10.10
C VAL A 451 27.63 -17.73 -10.35
N TRP A 452 28.17 -16.89 -9.47
CA TRP A 452 28.07 -15.44 -9.59
C TRP A 452 28.58 -14.93 -10.95
N TYR A 453 29.76 -15.37 -11.40
CA TYR A 453 30.29 -14.93 -12.69
C TYR A 453 29.38 -15.36 -13.86
N ASN A 454 28.88 -16.59 -13.82
CA ASN A 454 28.04 -17.15 -14.87
C ASN A 454 26.67 -16.47 -14.95
N GLU A 455 26.03 -16.20 -13.82
CA GLU A 455 24.71 -15.56 -13.79
C GLU A 455 24.77 -14.12 -14.31
N HIS A 456 25.83 -13.39 -13.98
CA HIS A 456 25.90 -11.95 -14.23
C HIS A 456 26.59 -11.61 -15.55
N LEU A 457 27.53 -12.43 -16.05
CA LEU A 457 28.31 -12.11 -17.26
C LEU A 457 28.10 -13.09 -18.43
N VAL A 458 27.73 -14.35 -18.18
CA VAL A 458 27.72 -15.40 -19.23
C VAL A 458 26.30 -15.69 -19.72
N TYR A 459 25.41 -16.12 -18.82
CA TYR A 459 24.03 -16.53 -19.11
C TYR A 459 23.07 -15.34 -19.11
N THR A 460 23.32 -14.36 -19.98
CA THR A 460 22.64 -13.06 -19.97
C THR A 460 21.55 -12.91 -21.03
N HIS A 461 21.42 -13.87 -21.95
CA HIS A 461 20.45 -13.85 -23.05
C HIS A 461 20.16 -15.25 -23.56
N VAL A 462 19.14 -15.37 -24.42
CA VAL A 462 18.82 -16.61 -25.16
C VAL A 462 19.10 -16.44 -26.65
N PRO A 463 19.39 -17.52 -27.41
CA PRO A 463 19.70 -17.41 -28.85
C PRO A 463 18.52 -16.95 -29.69
N ASN A 464 17.32 -17.43 -29.34
CA ASN A 464 16.05 -16.99 -29.89
C ASN A 464 15.17 -16.63 -28.70
N GLY A 465 14.64 -15.42 -28.68
CA GLY A 465 13.74 -14.96 -27.63
C GLY A 465 12.41 -15.65 -27.57
N PHE A 466 11.88 -15.94 -28.77
CA PHE A 466 10.59 -16.58 -28.94
C PHE A 466 10.68 -17.68 -29.97
N LEU A 467 9.72 -18.59 -29.88
CA LEU A 467 9.36 -19.53 -30.92
C LEU A 467 7.93 -19.23 -31.35
N LEU A 468 7.65 -19.25 -32.65
CA LEU A 468 6.33 -18.95 -33.20
C LEU A 468 5.75 -20.17 -33.91
N LEU A 469 4.47 -20.43 -33.65
CA LEU A 469 3.65 -21.41 -34.33
C LEU A 469 2.44 -20.70 -34.94
N ASP A 470 2.21 -20.87 -36.25
CA ASP A 470 0.98 -20.44 -36.90
C ASP A 470 -0.23 -21.12 -36.24
N GLY A 471 -1.17 -20.32 -35.71
CA GLY A 471 -2.31 -20.81 -34.95
C GLY A 471 -3.34 -21.59 -35.79
N HIS A 472 -3.35 -21.39 -37.11
CA HIS A 472 -4.27 -22.02 -38.04
C HIS A 472 -3.71 -23.37 -38.51
N ASN A 473 -2.55 -23.37 -39.17
CA ASN A 473 -1.98 -24.60 -39.78
C ASN A 473 -0.98 -25.33 -38.86
N GLY A 474 -0.57 -24.71 -37.75
CA GLY A 474 0.39 -25.28 -36.81
C GLY A 474 1.81 -25.32 -37.35
N LYS A 475 2.18 -24.55 -38.37
CA LYS A 475 3.55 -24.54 -38.91
C LYS A 475 4.44 -23.65 -38.05
N ILE A 476 5.68 -24.09 -37.81
CA ILE A 476 6.69 -23.26 -37.15
C ILE A 476 7.09 -22.14 -38.09
N VAL A 477 7.16 -20.92 -37.57
CA VAL A 477 7.49 -19.71 -38.32
C VAL A 477 8.79 -19.12 -37.79
N ASP A 478 9.63 -18.62 -38.68
CA ASP A 478 10.87 -17.95 -38.26
C ASP A 478 10.53 -16.62 -37.59
N THR A 479 11.05 -16.43 -36.37
CA THR A 479 10.86 -15.19 -35.63
C THR A 479 11.58 -14.01 -36.28
N ALA A 480 12.55 -14.26 -37.18
CA ALA A 480 13.23 -13.20 -37.96
C ALA A 480 12.26 -12.37 -38.81
N ASP A 481 11.16 -13.00 -39.25
CA ASP A 481 10.17 -12.34 -40.10
C ASP A 481 9.41 -11.24 -39.35
N PHE A 482 9.47 -11.25 -38.01
CA PHE A 482 8.78 -10.30 -37.13
C PHE A 482 9.77 -9.46 -36.31
N PHE A 483 10.75 -10.09 -35.67
CA PHE A 483 11.63 -9.44 -34.71
C PHE A 483 13.08 -9.47 -35.19
N ASN A 484 13.69 -8.28 -35.33
CA ASN A 484 15.11 -8.18 -35.66
C ASN A 484 16.00 -8.52 -34.43
N GLN A 485 15.60 -8.11 -33.23
CA GLN A 485 16.35 -8.31 -31.98
C GLN A 485 16.07 -9.69 -31.32
N ARG A 486 16.46 -10.79 -31.97
CA ARG A 486 16.11 -12.15 -31.47
C ARG A 486 16.95 -12.63 -30.29
N LYS A 487 18.18 -12.14 -30.16
CA LYS A 487 19.15 -12.58 -29.13
C LYS A 487 19.07 -11.72 -27.88
N ILE A 488 17.93 -11.70 -27.21
CA ILE A 488 17.74 -10.95 -25.97
C ILE A 488 16.97 -11.79 -24.96
N TYR A 489 17.12 -11.46 -23.67
CA TYR A 489 16.19 -11.93 -22.66
C TYR A 489 14.94 -11.07 -22.70
N TYR A 490 13.79 -11.72 -22.74
CA TYR A 490 12.48 -11.10 -22.93
C TYR A 490 11.76 -10.83 -21.59
N GLY A 491 12.46 -10.70 -20.48
CA GLY A 491 11.89 -10.01 -19.31
C GLY A 491 10.76 -10.74 -18.56
N GLU A 492 10.48 -12.00 -18.91
CA GLU A 492 9.47 -12.85 -18.29
C GLU A 492 10.16 -14.01 -17.54
N GLY A 493 10.55 -13.79 -16.28
CA GLY A 493 10.99 -14.88 -15.40
C GLY A 493 12.32 -15.59 -15.75
N GLY A 494 12.61 -16.67 -15.02
CA GLY A 494 13.85 -17.43 -15.18
C GLY A 494 15.02 -16.81 -14.41
N LEU A 495 16.24 -16.91 -14.92
CA LEU A 495 17.42 -16.45 -14.16
C LEU A 495 17.39 -14.95 -13.88
N LEU A 496 16.89 -14.16 -14.84
CA LEU A 496 16.98 -12.71 -14.82
C LEU A 496 15.74 -12.03 -14.20
N SER A 497 14.85 -12.80 -13.55
CA SER A 497 13.85 -12.23 -12.65
C SER A 497 14.44 -11.77 -11.33
N ASP A 498 15.52 -12.42 -10.90
CA ASP A 498 16.13 -12.19 -9.58
C ASP A 498 17.56 -11.65 -9.69
N VAL A 499 18.13 -11.63 -10.91
CA VAL A 499 19.55 -11.37 -11.14
C VAL A 499 19.75 -10.32 -12.23
N TRP A 500 20.67 -9.40 -11.96
CA TRP A 500 21.13 -8.40 -12.92
C TRP A 500 22.23 -8.98 -13.81
N SER A 501 22.48 -8.37 -14.97
CA SER A 501 23.62 -8.76 -15.81
C SER A 501 24.52 -7.58 -16.12
N ALA A 502 25.81 -7.83 -16.34
CA ALA A 502 26.77 -6.77 -16.57
C ALA A 502 27.91 -7.19 -17.49
N TYR A 503 28.65 -6.18 -17.94
CA TYR A 503 29.86 -6.36 -18.73
C TYR A 503 30.80 -5.15 -18.61
N PRO A 504 32.11 -5.30 -18.87
CA PRO A 504 33.03 -4.15 -18.93
C PRO A 504 32.68 -3.24 -20.10
N SER A 505 32.52 -1.94 -19.85
CA SER A 505 32.04 -0.98 -20.86
C SER A 505 33.01 -0.82 -22.05
N ASP A 506 34.31 -1.07 -21.85
CA ASP A 506 35.39 -0.94 -22.84
C ASP A 506 35.81 -2.27 -23.50
N ARG A 507 35.04 -3.34 -23.28
CA ARG A 507 35.35 -4.68 -23.78
C ARG A 507 35.48 -4.73 -25.30
N GLN A 508 36.43 -5.53 -25.76
CA GLN A 508 36.63 -5.85 -27.19
C GLN A 508 36.17 -7.27 -27.54
N THR A 509 35.93 -8.11 -26.52
CA THR A 509 35.47 -9.50 -26.63
C THR A 509 34.27 -9.72 -25.70
N SER A 510 33.45 -10.70 -26.04
CA SER A 510 32.26 -11.05 -25.26
C SER A 510 32.56 -12.23 -24.35
N ASP A 511 32.17 -12.09 -23.08
CA ASP A 511 32.14 -13.18 -22.10
C ASP A 511 30.80 -13.96 -22.19
N GLU A 512 29.79 -13.37 -22.83
CA GLU A 512 28.50 -13.99 -23.07
C GLU A 512 28.58 -15.17 -24.04
N LEU A 513 27.55 -16.02 -23.98
CA LEU A 513 27.41 -17.16 -24.87
C LEU A 513 27.36 -16.74 -26.35
N ASN A 514 27.95 -17.59 -27.19
CA ASN A 514 28.01 -17.40 -28.64
C ASN A 514 28.70 -16.09 -29.09
N GLY A 515 29.52 -15.48 -28.22
CA GLY A 515 30.25 -14.24 -28.51
C GLY A 515 29.35 -13.03 -28.74
N HIS A 516 28.13 -13.05 -28.20
CA HIS A 516 27.15 -11.99 -28.40
C HIS A 516 27.44 -10.76 -27.54
N MET A 517 27.50 -9.58 -28.15
CA MET A 517 27.63 -8.32 -27.45
C MET A 517 26.30 -7.58 -27.39
N TYR A 518 25.85 -7.27 -26.17
CA TYR A 518 24.73 -6.38 -25.97
C TYR A 518 25.04 -5.00 -26.57
N SER A 519 24.10 -4.46 -27.33
CA SER A 519 24.21 -3.16 -28.04
C SER A 519 23.03 -2.23 -27.75
N GLY A 520 22.16 -2.59 -26.82
CA GLY A 520 21.03 -1.76 -26.42
C GLY A 520 21.47 -0.59 -25.52
N SER A 521 20.56 0.37 -25.35
CA SER A 521 20.80 1.57 -24.54
C SER A 521 20.37 1.44 -23.07
N GLY A 522 19.88 0.27 -22.65
CA GLY A 522 19.44 0.04 -21.27
C GLY A 522 20.62 -0.24 -20.34
N GLY A 523 20.45 0.00 -19.03
CA GLY A 523 21.50 -0.17 -18.03
C GLY A 523 22.28 1.12 -17.74
N ILE A 524 23.33 1.00 -16.95
CA ILE A 524 24.16 2.11 -16.48
C ILE A 524 25.63 1.73 -16.33
N ASP A 525 26.53 2.64 -16.69
CA ASP A 525 27.96 2.50 -16.42
C ASP A 525 28.28 2.84 -14.96
N ILE A 526 28.90 1.91 -14.24
CA ILE A 526 29.28 2.05 -12.84
C ILE A 526 30.81 2.00 -12.73
N PRO A 527 31.49 3.16 -12.57
CA PRO A 527 32.94 3.20 -12.43
C PRO A 527 33.40 2.83 -11.01
N PRO A 528 34.63 2.33 -10.83
CA PRO A 528 35.27 2.22 -9.51
C PRO A 528 35.41 3.59 -8.84
N PRO A 529 35.28 3.70 -7.50
CA PRO A 529 35.01 2.63 -6.54
C PRO A 529 33.51 2.30 -6.37
N LEU A 530 32.61 2.97 -7.09
CA LEU A 530 31.16 2.78 -6.92
C LEU A 530 30.74 1.35 -7.27
N SER A 531 31.37 0.74 -8.27
CA SER A 531 31.15 -0.66 -8.64
C SER A 531 31.46 -1.61 -7.50
N TRP A 532 32.50 -1.35 -6.70
CA TRP A 532 32.89 -2.17 -5.55
C TRP A 532 31.86 -2.14 -4.42
N ILE A 533 31.17 -1.01 -4.25
CA ILE A 533 30.16 -0.86 -3.20
C ILE A 533 28.81 -1.41 -3.67
N PHE A 534 28.51 -1.25 -4.97
CA PHE A 534 27.35 -1.88 -5.59
C PHE A 534 27.45 -3.41 -5.53
N GLU A 535 28.60 -3.97 -5.92
CA GLU A 535 28.87 -5.40 -5.93
C GLU A 535 30.36 -5.65 -5.59
N PRO A 536 30.66 -6.10 -4.35
CA PRO A 536 32.02 -6.31 -3.86
C PRO A 536 32.89 -7.25 -4.70
N ASN A 537 32.30 -8.20 -5.43
CA ASN A 537 33.05 -9.11 -6.28
C ASN A 537 33.85 -8.37 -7.37
N TRP A 538 33.41 -7.18 -7.80
CA TRP A 538 34.16 -6.35 -8.74
C TRP A 538 35.49 -5.84 -8.21
N LEU A 539 35.63 -5.66 -6.90
CA LEU A 539 36.91 -5.26 -6.30
C LEU A 539 38.00 -6.32 -6.54
N LEU A 540 37.62 -7.59 -6.61
CA LEU A 540 38.57 -8.69 -6.78
C LEU A 540 38.72 -9.11 -8.24
N SER A 541 37.62 -9.10 -9.01
CA SER A 541 37.63 -9.58 -10.39
C SER A 541 38.03 -8.50 -11.40
N ARG A 542 37.51 -7.26 -11.25
CA ARG A 542 37.68 -6.16 -12.21
C ARG A 542 37.84 -4.81 -11.49
N PRO A 543 38.90 -4.62 -10.67
CA PRO A 543 39.03 -3.47 -9.77
C PRO A 543 39.13 -2.11 -10.48
N PHE A 544 39.64 -2.07 -11.71
CA PHE A 544 39.94 -0.83 -12.43
C PHE A 544 39.04 -0.58 -13.65
N GLU A 545 38.07 -1.45 -13.90
CA GLU A 545 37.21 -1.38 -15.07
C GLU A 545 35.87 -0.74 -14.73
N THR A 546 35.32 0.05 -15.66
CA THR A 546 33.95 0.52 -15.57
C THR A 546 33.02 -0.59 -16.02
N ILE A 547 32.00 -0.88 -15.21
CA ILE A 547 31.09 -1.99 -15.45
C ILE A 547 29.73 -1.46 -15.90
N HIS A 548 29.34 -1.77 -17.12
CA HIS A 548 27.98 -1.54 -17.61
C HIS A 548 27.04 -2.57 -17.01
N THR A 549 26.03 -2.14 -16.25
CA THR A 549 25.14 -3.01 -15.50
C THR A 549 23.68 -2.80 -15.90
N MET A 550 23.01 -3.89 -16.30
CA MET A 550 21.58 -3.98 -16.56
C MET A 550 20.88 -4.53 -15.31
N ARG A 551 20.34 -3.63 -14.48
CA ARG A 551 19.81 -3.98 -13.15
C ARG A 551 18.39 -4.53 -13.17
N TYR A 552 17.52 -3.94 -13.99
CA TYR A 552 16.10 -4.29 -14.07
C TYR A 552 15.78 -4.87 -15.45
N LYS A 553 16.01 -6.18 -15.59
CA LYS A 553 15.75 -6.91 -16.84
C LYS A 553 14.38 -7.56 -16.86
N ASP A 554 13.84 -7.88 -15.69
CA ASP A 554 12.44 -8.22 -15.55
C ASP A 554 11.57 -6.98 -15.78
N VAL A 555 10.60 -7.12 -16.68
CA VAL A 555 9.76 -5.98 -17.07
C VAL A 555 8.75 -5.65 -15.96
N HIS A 556 8.26 -6.64 -15.21
CA HIS A 556 7.37 -6.40 -14.07
C HIS A 556 8.08 -5.60 -12.99
N GLU A 557 9.28 -6.04 -12.58
CA GLU A 557 10.06 -5.35 -11.56
C GLU A 557 10.34 -3.90 -11.96
N LYS A 558 10.74 -3.70 -13.23
CA LYS A 558 11.01 -2.37 -13.77
C LYS A 558 9.76 -1.47 -13.78
N MET A 559 8.61 -2.02 -14.17
CA MET A 559 7.36 -1.26 -14.24
C MET A 559 6.84 -0.94 -12.83
N GLU A 560 6.95 -1.86 -11.88
CA GLU A 560 6.63 -1.63 -10.46
C GLU A 560 7.50 -0.53 -9.86
N LEU A 561 8.80 -0.52 -10.16
CA LEU A 561 9.73 0.51 -9.70
C LEU A 561 9.37 1.90 -10.23
N LEU A 562 9.11 2.01 -11.54
CA LEU A 562 8.94 3.30 -12.23
C LEU A 562 7.52 3.85 -12.13
N PHE A 563 6.53 2.96 -12.07
CA PHE A 563 5.12 3.29 -12.09
C PHE A 563 4.36 2.51 -10.99
N PRO A 564 4.69 2.75 -9.70
CA PRO A 564 4.16 1.99 -8.55
C PRO A 564 2.67 2.26 -8.25
N TYR A 565 2.02 3.10 -9.04
CA TYR A 565 0.60 3.47 -8.89
C TYR A 565 -0.33 2.64 -9.78
N PHE A 566 0.22 1.78 -10.65
CA PHE A 566 -0.54 0.75 -11.35
C PHE A 566 -0.45 -0.60 -10.65
N PHE A 567 -1.39 -1.47 -10.98
CA PHE A 567 -1.40 -2.86 -10.55
C PHE A 567 -0.71 -3.71 -11.62
N TYR A 568 0.15 -4.63 -11.15
CA TYR A 568 0.88 -5.58 -12.00
C TYR A 568 0.51 -7.04 -11.73
N GLN A 569 -0.38 -7.29 -10.76
CA GLN A 569 -0.79 -8.64 -10.37
C GLN A 569 -2.29 -8.71 -10.05
N ILE A 570 -2.94 -9.81 -10.45
CA ILE A 570 -4.33 -10.13 -10.15
C ILE A 570 -4.39 -11.55 -9.58
N ASN A 571 -4.99 -11.73 -8.40
CA ASN A 571 -5.09 -13.03 -7.72
C ASN A 571 -3.74 -13.75 -7.55
N GLY A 572 -2.67 -13.00 -7.29
CA GLY A 572 -1.31 -13.53 -7.12
C GLY A 572 -0.63 -13.95 -8.43
N LYS A 573 -1.22 -13.64 -9.59
CA LYS A 573 -0.60 -13.85 -10.90
C LYS A 573 -0.21 -12.52 -11.54
N PRO A 574 0.98 -12.40 -12.16
CA PRO A 574 1.34 -11.24 -12.95
C PRO A 574 0.31 -10.97 -14.06
N ILE A 575 0.11 -9.69 -14.37
CA ILE A 575 -0.65 -9.27 -15.54
C ILE A 575 0.18 -9.61 -16.77
N ASP A 576 -0.46 -10.23 -17.73
CA ASP A 576 0.23 -10.69 -18.93
C ASP A 576 0.75 -9.49 -19.76
N MET A 577 1.94 -9.63 -20.34
CA MET A 577 2.57 -8.61 -21.18
C MET A 577 3.00 -9.23 -22.50
N TYR A 578 3.01 -8.43 -23.57
CA TYR A 578 3.21 -8.99 -24.90
C TYR A 578 4.36 -8.30 -25.64
N PRO A 579 5.21 -9.06 -26.35
CA PRO A 579 6.16 -8.47 -27.27
C PRO A 579 5.42 -7.89 -28.48
N VAL A 580 5.78 -6.67 -28.85
CA VAL A 580 5.30 -6.01 -30.07
C VAL A 580 6.47 -5.42 -30.83
N THR A 581 6.31 -5.21 -32.13
CA THR A 581 7.36 -4.63 -32.97
C THR A 581 6.77 -3.60 -33.94
N ASP A 582 7.56 -2.59 -34.27
CA ASP A 582 7.29 -1.65 -35.36
C ASP A 582 7.95 -2.09 -36.69
N GLY A 583 8.51 -3.31 -36.74
CA GLY A 583 9.28 -3.85 -37.86
C GLY A 583 10.77 -3.54 -37.79
N LYS A 584 11.20 -2.68 -36.87
CA LYS A 584 12.61 -2.36 -36.63
C LYS A 584 13.03 -2.74 -35.22
N GLU A 585 12.33 -2.20 -34.22
CA GLU A 585 12.58 -2.40 -32.80
C GLU A 585 11.52 -3.31 -32.18
N THR A 586 11.89 -3.88 -31.04
CA THR A 586 11.00 -4.73 -30.25
C THR A 586 10.68 -4.02 -28.93
N TYR A 587 9.41 -4.04 -28.56
CA TYR A 587 8.87 -3.36 -27.38
C TYR A 587 8.03 -4.33 -26.55
N TRP A 588 7.80 -3.92 -25.31
CA TRP A 588 6.85 -4.56 -24.40
C TRP A 588 5.59 -3.75 -24.29
N LEU A 589 4.46 -4.40 -24.56
CA LEU A 589 3.15 -3.87 -24.25
C LEU A 589 2.72 -4.39 -22.88
N MET A 590 2.86 -3.53 -21.86
CA MET A 590 2.39 -3.79 -20.50
C MET A 590 1.00 -3.16 -20.33
N PRO A 591 -0.06 -3.94 -20.08
CA PRO A 591 -1.37 -3.41 -19.72
C PRO A 591 -1.30 -2.64 -18.40
N LEU A 592 -1.71 -1.37 -18.41
CA LEU A 592 -1.71 -0.54 -17.21
C LEU A 592 -3.10 -0.51 -16.60
N MET A 593 -3.24 -1.00 -15.38
CA MET A 593 -4.52 -1.01 -14.67
C MET A 593 -4.42 -0.22 -13.37
N ILE A 594 -5.46 0.56 -13.09
CA ILE A 594 -5.66 1.21 -11.80
C ILE A 594 -6.85 0.56 -11.09
N ALA A 595 -6.67 0.23 -9.82
CA ALA A 595 -7.74 -0.20 -8.93
C ALA A 595 -7.80 0.73 -7.71
N LEU A 596 -8.93 1.40 -7.50
CA LEU A 596 -9.13 2.28 -6.35
C LEU A 596 -10.19 1.70 -5.43
N GLU A 597 -9.92 1.75 -4.12
CA GLU A 597 -10.91 1.42 -3.10
C GLU A 597 -12.07 2.41 -3.15
N THR A 598 -13.29 1.89 -2.97
CA THR A 598 -14.53 2.66 -3.05
C THR A 598 -15.40 2.47 -1.81
N ASP A 599 -14.78 2.09 -0.69
CA ASP A 599 -15.41 1.89 0.63
C ASP A 599 -16.23 3.12 1.09
N ARG A 600 -15.87 4.31 0.58
CA ARG A 600 -16.53 5.59 0.85
C ARG A 600 -17.39 6.14 -0.29
N VAL A 601 -17.66 5.32 -1.31
CA VAL A 601 -18.52 5.68 -2.44
C VAL A 601 -19.91 5.07 -2.24
N PRO A 602 -20.98 5.89 -2.15
CA PRO A 602 -22.33 5.38 -2.01
C PRO A 602 -22.70 4.34 -3.07
N TRP A 603 -23.28 3.23 -2.61
CA TRP A 603 -23.74 2.10 -3.42
C TRP A 603 -22.65 1.35 -4.21
N SER A 604 -21.38 1.49 -3.81
CA SER A 604 -20.28 0.71 -4.38
C SER A 604 -20.20 -0.74 -3.90
N GLN A 605 -20.81 -1.06 -2.76
CA GLN A 605 -20.67 -2.38 -2.10
C GLN A 605 -19.21 -2.79 -1.86
N ASN A 606 -18.29 -1.82 -1.69
CA ASN A 606 -16.84 -2.04 -1.58
C ASN A 606 -16.19 -2.65 -2.83
N ASN A 607 -16.85 -2.63 -3.99
CA ASN A 607 -16.25 -3.08 -5.24
C ASN A 607 -15.19 -2.08 -5.72
N TYR A 608 -14.04 -2.56 -6.18
CA TYR A 608 -12.99 -1.68 -6.68
C TYR A 608 -13.44 -0.91 -7.93
N PHE A 609 -13.04 0.35 -8.02
CA PHE A 609 -13.03 1.08 -9.28
C PHE A 609 -11.84 0.56 -10.09
N VAL A 610 -12.08 -0.16 -11.18
CA VAL A 610 -11.00 -0.72 -12.02
C VAL A 610 -11.04 -0.10 -13.41
N ARG A 611 -9.90 0.37 -13.91
CA ARG A 611 -9.76 0.88 -15.27
C ARG A 611 -8.46 0.41 -15.90
N HIS A 612 -8.56 -0.06 -17.14
CA HIS A 612 -7.44 -0.11 -18.06
C HIS A 612 -7.12 1.32 -18.51
N VAL A 613 -5.83 1.68 -18.50
CA VAL A 613 -5.33 2.99 -18.89
C VAL A 613 -4.56 2.82 -20.20
N GLY A 614 -5.13 3.37 -21.29
CA GLY A 614 -4.62 3.17 -22.65
C GLY A 614 -5.71 2.60 -23.53
#